data_AF-A0A109K5S8-F1
#
_entry.id   AF-A0A109K5S8-F1
#
_cell.length_a   1.000
_cell.length_b   1.000
_cell.length_c   1.000
_cell.angle_alpha   90.00
_cell.angle_beta   90.00
_cell.angle_gamma   90.00
#
_symmetry.space_group_name_H-M   'P 1'
#
loop_
_entity.id
_entity.type
_entity.pdbx_description
1 polymer ?
#
loop_
_entity_poly.entity_id
_entity_poly.type
_entity_poly.pdbx_seq_one_letter_code
_entity_poly.pdbx_strand_id
1 'polypeptide(L)'
;MIAAAILCWPALATAGPVYDVDLYALMSGTCRNVNIAGRSYTCKAVAYFHTLRGRSEFTVVLDDPADNSHIVSFSGESSPRTQDNLFELAVDRMLLKSSDRPRVDGLPVPLVEASTGSCRQVGSFVTRQVSSITCAATDRNGKTYELNFQSDGSPMTLRRLRQSSLPSERQRARQVAQLECRLKARAAKVLPRDTPAFVIRCLGEDDGKPSDEQR
;
A
#
# COMPACT_ATOMS: atom_id res chain seq x y z
N MET A 1 35.17 47.73 -0.37
CA MET A 1 33.76 47.40 -0.10
C MET A 1 33.40 46.18 -0.93
N ILE A 2 33.29 45.00 -0.31
CA ILE A 2 32.99 43.74 -1.00
C ILE A 2 31.49 43.47 -0.83
N ALA A 3 30.75 43.50 -1.94
CA ALA A 3 29.33 43.19 -1.97
C ALA A 3 29.15 41.66 -1.93
N ALA A 4 28.61 41.14 -0.82
CA ALA A 4 28.25 39.74 -0.68
C ALA A 4 26.89 39.50 -1.36
N ALA A 5 26.91 38.80 -2.49
CA ALA A 5 25.69 38.33 -3.16
C ALA A 5 25.10 37.15 -2.38
N ILE A 6 23.97 37.38 -1.73
CA ILE A 6 23.16 36.34 -1.08
C ILE A 6 22.47 35.54 -2.19
N LEU A 7 23.04 34.39 -2.56
CA LEU A 7 22.35 33.40 -3.38
C LEU A 7 21.28 32.73 -2.52
N CYS A 8 20.04 33.20 -2.68
CA CYS A 8 18.86 32.55 -2.14
C CYS A 8 18.69 31.20 -2.88
N TRP A 9 19.18 30.11 -2.29
CA TRP A 9 18.85 28.78 -2.79
C TRP A 9 17.37 28.52 -2.55
N PRO A 10 16.61 28.10 -3.58
CA PRO A 10 15.24 27.68 -3.36
C PRO A 10 15.31 26.44 -2.49
N ALA A 11 14.70 26.54 -1.30
CA ALA A 11 14.47 25.38 -0.45
C ALA A 11 13.68 24.37 -1.30
N LEU A 12 14.35 23.29 -1.70
CA LEU A 12 13.68 22.10 -2.19
C LEU A 12 12.77 21.64 -1.06
N ALA A 13 11.48 21.94 -1.16
CA ALA A 13 10.46 21.37 -0.32
C ALA A 13 10.58 19.84 -0.50
N THR A 14 11.16 19.19 0.50
CA THR A 14 11.12 17.74 0.59
C THR A 14 9.65 17.38 0.74
N ALA A 15 9.04 16.93 -0.36
CA ALA A 15 7.71 16.38 -0.32
C ALA A 15 7.74 15.24 0.68
N GLY A 16 7.11 15.45 1.85
CA GLY A 16 6.98 14.41 2.86
C GLY A 16 6.36 13.16 2.25
N PRO A 17 6.54 12.00 2.86
CA PRO A 17 6.04 10.75 2.30
C PRO A 17 4.53 10.84 2.08
N VAL A 18 4.12 10.66 0.82
CA VAL A 18 2.73 10.72 0.44
C VAL A 18 2.12 9.34 0.68
N TYR A 19 1.42 9.19 1.80
CA TYR A 19 0.77 7.93 2.17
C TYR A 19 -0.45 7.69 1.30
N ASP A 20 -0.49 6.57 0.56
CA ASP A 20 -1.65 6.21 -0.24
C ASP A 20 -2.81 5.68 0.63
N VAL A 21 -3.32 6.51 1.56
CA VAL A 21 -4.40 6.17 2.50
C VAL A 21 -5.40 7.31 2.55
N ASP A 22 -6.67 7.02 2.30
CA ASP A 22 -7.78 7.99 2.39
C ASP A 22 -8.77 7.70 3.52
N LEU A 23 -8.79 6.47 4.02
CA LEU A 23 -9.57 6.07 5.19
C LEU A 23 -8.73 5.21 6.13
N TYR A 24 -8.83 5.53 7.41
CA TYR A 24 -8.24 4.79 8.51
C TYR A 24 -9.31 4.50 9.56
N ALA A 25 -9.39 3.27 10.04
CA ALA A 25 -10.24 2.90 11.17
C ALA A 25 -9.45 2.08 12.20
N LEU A 26 -9.35 2.55 13.44
CA LEU A 26 -8.75 1.81 14.55
C LEU A 26 -9.83 1.08 15.33
N MET A 27 -9.69 -0.23 15.46
CA MET A 27 -10.65 -1.08 16.15
C MET A 27 -10.44 -1.01 17.67
N SER A 28 -11.55 -1.10 18.43
CA SER A 28 -11.54 -1.24 19.89
C SER A 28 -11.93 -2.66 20.26
N GLY A 29 -11.02 -3.38 20.91
CA GLY A 29 -11.21 -4.79 21.26
C GLY A 29 -9.90 -5.56 21.41
N THR A 30 -9.97 -6.88 21.24
CA THR A 30 -8.86 -7.80 21.49
C THR A 30 -8.75 -8.86 20.39
N CYS A 31 -7.52 -9.32 20.13
CA CYS A 31 -7.32 -10.52 19.31
C CYS A 31 -7.45 -11.77 20.18
N ARG A 32 -8.27 -12.73 19.74
CA ARG A 32 -8.43 -14.04 20.38
C ARG A 32 -7.45 -15.07 19.86
N ASN A 33 -7.15 -15.03 18.56
CA ASN A 33 -6.17 -15.91 17.92
C ASN A 33 -5.47 -15.11 16.82
N VAL A 34 -4.14 -15.10 16.84
CA VAL A 34 -3.32 -14.57 15.75
C VAL A 34 -2.22 -15.59 15.47
N ASN A 35 -2.21 -16.15 14.27
CA ASN A 35 -1.19 -17.09 13.84
C ASN A 35 -0.56 -16.55 12.56
N ILE A 36 0.72 -16.24 12.61
CA ILE A 36 1.48 -15.67 11.49
C ILE A 36 2.59 -16.63 11.14
N ALA A 37 2.47 -17.27 9.98
CA ALA A 37 3.46 -18.20 9.45
C ALA A 37 3.85 -19.33 10.44
N GLY A 38 2.88 -19.86 11.17
CA GLY A 38 3.07 -20.94 12.14
C GLY A 38 3.48 -20.50 13.54
N ARG A 39 3.54 -19.19 13.82
CA ARG A 39 3.82 -18.63 15.14
C ARG A 39 2.59 -17.92 15.69
N SER A 40 2.23 -18.25 16.92
CA SER A 40 1.13 -17.59 17.63
C SER A 40 1.57 -16.29 18.28
N TYR A 41 0.73 -15.27 18.18
CA TYR A 41 0.94 -13.94 18.73
C TYR A 41 -0.30 -13.43 19.47
N THR A 42 -0.10 -12.49 20.38
CA THR A 42 -1.13 -11.51 20.76
C THR A 42 -0.99 -10.26 19.90
N CYS A 43 -1.97 -9.36 19.94
CA CYS A 43 -1.92 -8.11 19.18
C CYS A 43 -2.12 -6.90 20.10
N LYS A 44 -1.46 -5.79 19.74
CA LYS A 44 -1.62 -4.48 20.38
C LYS A 44 -2.76 -3.69 19.77
N ALA A 45 -2.96 -3.83 18.47
CA ALA A 45 -3.95 -3.08 17.72
C ALA A 45 -4.35 -3.80 16.43
N VAL A 46 -5.59 -3.58 16.02
CA VAL A 46 -6.10 -3.92 14.70
C VAL A 46 -6.64 -2.66 14.05
N ALA A 47 -6.23 -2.39 12.82
CA ALA A 47 -6.69 -1.23 12.07
C ALA A 47 -7.08 -1.64 10.65
N TYR A 48 -8.04 -0.93 10.10
CA TYR A 48 -8.41 -0.98 8.70
C TYR A 48 -7.86 0.25 7.97
N PHE A 49 -7.31 0.03 6.79
CA PHE A 49 -6.87 1.06 5.88
C PHE A 49 -7.56 0.90 4.53
N HIS A 50 -7.99 2.00 3.94
CA HIS A 50 -8.34 2.09 2.52
C HIS A 50 -7.36 3.05 1.86
N THR A 51 -6.92 2.67 0.68
CA THR A 51 -5.97 3.43 -0.14
C THR A 51 -6.71 4.25 -1.18
N LEU A 52 -6.13 5.37 -1.65
CA LEU A 52 -6.76 6.18 -2.71
C LEU A 52 -6.94 5.38 -4.01
N ARG A 53 -6.18 4.30 -4.16
CA ARG A 53 -6.23 3.37 -5.29
C ARG A 53 -7.27 2.26 -5.15
N GLY A 54 -8.07 2.27 -4.08
CA GLY A 54 -9.18 1.32 -3.89
C GLY A 54 -8.78 -0.02 -3.28
N ARG A 55 -7.53 -0.17 -2.85
CA ARG A 55 -7.10 -1.34 -2.08
C ARG A 55 -7.43 -1.17 -0.60
N SER A 56 -7.74 -2.28 0.05
CA SER A 56 -8.13 -2.33 1.46
C SER A 56 -7.21 -3.27 2.22
N GLU A 57 -6.94 -2.91 3.48
CA GLU A 57 -6.00 -3.65 4.32
C GLU A 57 -6.52 -3.76 5.75
N PHE A 58 -6.50 -4.97 6.30
CA PHE A 58 -6.56 -5.17 7.75
C PHE A 58 -5.15 -5.37 8.29
N THR A 59 -4.69 -4.40 9.07
CA THR A 59 -3.35 -4.35 9.64
C THR A 59 -3.41 -4.68 11.12
N VAL A 60 -2.55 -5.61 11.55
CA VAL A 60 -2.40 -6.07 12.92
C VAL A 60 -1.01 -5.67 13.41
N VAL A 61 -0.97 -4.93 14.50
CA VAL A 61 0.28 -4.67 15.23
C VAL A 61 0.45 -5.80 16.22
N LEU A 62 1.45 -6.65 16.01
CA LEU A 62 1.69 -7.79 16.87
C LEU A 62 2.35 -7.34 18.17
N ASP A 63 2.04 -8.05 19.25
CA ASP A 63 2.80 -7.95 20.48
C ASP A 63 3.94 -8.98 20.45
N ASP A 64 5.01 -8.62 19.75
CA ASP A 64 6.22 -9.43 19.67
C ASP A 64 7.31 -8.83 20.59
N PRO A 65 7.72 -9.53 21.66
CA PRO A 65 8.78 -9.04 22.55
C PRO A 65 10.16 -9.01 21.88
N ALA A 66 10.36 -9.76 20.78
CA ALA A 66 11.60 -9.78 20.02
C ALA A 66 11.65 -8.69 18.93
N ASP A 67 10.50 -8.12 18.55
CA ASP A 67 10.42 -7.09 17.51
C ASP A 67 9.27 -6.10 17.76
N ASN A 68 9.64 -4.89 18.19
CA ASN A 68 8.68 -3.82 18.47
C ASN A 68 8.02 -3.22 17.22
N SER A 69 8.47 -3.58 16.02
CA SER A 69 7.97 -3.11 14.74
C SER A 69 7.28 -4.21 13.94
N HIS A 70 6.90 -5.31 14.60
CA HIS A 70 6.27 -6.46 13.98
C HIS A 70 4.80 -6.16 13.64
N ILE A 71 4.54 -5.94 12.35
CA ILE A 71 3.23 -5.56 11.82
C ILE A 71 2.93 -6.43 10.61
N VAL A 72 1.70 -6.94 10.54
CA VAL A 72 1.23 -7.75 9.42
C VAL A 72 -0.05 -7.16 8.85
N SER A 73 -0.19 -7.15 7.53
CA SER A 73 -1.41 -6.67 6.88
C SER A 73 -1.95 -7.68 5.87
N PHE A 74 -3.25 -7.95 5.97
CA PHE A 74 -4.02 -8.67 4.97
C PHE A 74 -4.49 -7.66 3.94
N SER A 75 -3.88 -7.64 2.76
CA SER A 75 -4.14 -6.64 1.71
C SER A 75 -4.84 -7.28 0.51
N GLY A 76 -5.83 -6.57 -0.03
CA GLY A 76 -6.69 -7.13 -1.03
C GLY A 76 -7.64 -6.14 -1.68
N GLU A 77 -8.57 -6.68 -2.45
CA GLU A 77 -9.67 -5.95 -3.06
C GLU A 77 -10.95 -6.17 -2.27
N SER A 78 -11.63 -5.07 -1.93
CA SER A 78 -12.92 -5.15 -1.25
C SER A 78 -13.96 -5.74 -2.19
N SER A 79 -14.70 -6.73 -1.71
CA SER A 79 -15.83 -7.26 -2.46
C SER A 79 -17.00 -6.28 -2.44
N PRO A 80 -17.84 -6.25 -3.50
CA PRO A 80 -19.08 -5.48 -3.49
C PRO A 80 -19.91 -5.84 -2.25
N ARG A 81 -20.50 -4.84 -1.59
CA ARG A 81 -21.31 -5.08 -0.40
C ARG A 81 -22.55 -5.90 -0.76
N THR A 82 -22.64 -7.10 -0.20
CA THR A 82 -23.82 -7.98 -0.32
C THR A 82 -24.80 -7.78 0.83
N GLN A 83 -24.34 -7.28 1.98
CA GLN A 83 -25.14 -6.99 3.17
C GLN A 83 -24.62 -5.72 3.87
N ASP A 84 -25.51 -4.96 4.52
CA ASP A 84 -25.16 -3.66 5.12
C ASP A 84 -24.17 -3.75 6.30
N ASN A 85 -24.18 -4.87 7.03
CA ASN A 85 -23.36 -5.12 8.22
C ASN A 85 -22.25 -6.16 7.98
N LEU A 86 -21.93 -6.45 6.71
CA LEU A 86 -20.89 -7.39 6.36
C LEU A 86 -19.93 -6.76 5.36
N PHE A 87 -18.64 -6.84 5.67
CA PHE A 87 -17.58 -6.45 4.77
C PHE A 87 -16.66 -7.63 4.51
N GLU A 88 -16.39 -7.89 3.23
CA GLU A 88 -15.49 -8.95 2.80
C GLU A 88 -14.36 -8.37 1.95
N LEU A 89 -13.15 -8.82 2.24
CA LEU A 89 -11.92 -8.48 1.55
C LEU A 89 -11.33 -9.76 0.96
N ALA A 90 -11.15 -9.80 -0.35
CA ALA A 90 -10.42 -10.87 -1.01
C ALA A 90 -8.92 -10.59 -0.91
N VAL A 91 -8.20 -11.37 -0.10
CA VAL A 91 -6.78 -11.15 0.18
C VAL A 91 -5.95 -11.78 -0.95
N ASP A 92 -5.10 -10.97 -1.57
CA ASP A 92 -4.17 -11.39 -2.63
C ASP A 92 -2.69 -11.32 -2.20
N ARG A 93 -2.42 -10.67 -1.06
CA ARG A 93 -1.07 -10.55 -0.51
C ARG A 93 -1.07 -10.27 0.99
N MET A 94 -0.04 -10.77 1.64
CA MET A 94 0.34 -10.38 2.99
C MET A 94 1.46 -9.35 2.92
N LEU A 95 1.38 -8.30 3.74
CA LEU A 95 2.45 -7.32 3.93
C LEU A 95 3.07 -7.57 5.30
N LEU A 96 4.34 -7.99 5.33
CA LEU A 96 5.04 -8.34 6.56
C LEU A 96 6.10 -7.29 6.86
N LYS A 97 5.97 -6.61 7.99
CA LYS A 97 6.90 -5.58 8.44
C LYS A 97 7.50 -5.99 9.78
N SER A 98 8.80 -5.80 9.88
CA SER A 98 9.64 -6.14 11.03
C SER A 98 10.79 -5.15 11.11
N SER A 99 11.50 -5.12 12.25
CA SER A 99 12.59 -4.16 12.50
C SER A 99 13.79 -4.33 11.55
N ASP A 100 14.01 -5.54 11.04
CA ASP A 100 15.10 -5.91 10.11
C ASP A 100 14.80 -5.57 8.64
N ARG A 101 13.59 -5.11 8.32
CA ARG A 101 13.22 -4.75 6.94
C ARG A 101 14.03 -3.57 6.42
N PRO A 102 14.40 -3.59 5.13
CA PRO A 102 15.07 -2.47 4.49
C PRO A 102 14.20 -1.22 4.53
N ARG A 103 14.86 -0.06 4.56
CA ARG A 103 14.21 1.25 4.55
C ARG A 103 14.53 1.97 3.26
N VAL A 104 13.52 2.63 2.68
CA VAL A 104 13.68 3.55 1.54
C VAL A 104 13.25 4.92 2.02
N ASP A 105 14.11 5.93 1.86
CA ASP A 105 13.92 7.29 2.39
C ASP A 105 13.58 7.32 3.89
N GLY A 106 14.20 6.42 4.67
CA GLY A 106 13.98 6.27 6.10
C GLY A 106 12.71 5.52 6.50
N LEU A 107 11.88 5.11 5.53
CA LEU A 107 10.62 4.40 5.76
C LEU A 107 10.77 2.89 5.56
N PRO A 108 10.30 2.08 6.50
CA PRO A 108 10.37 0.62 6.40
C PRO A 108 9.50 0.11 5.25
N VAL A 109 10.09 -0.71 4.39
CA VAL A 109 9.41 -1.35 3.27
C VAL A 109 8.96 -2.75 3.67
N PRO A 110 7.64 -3.05 3.67
CA PRO A 110 7.17 -4.38 4.01
C PRO A 110 7.66 -5.42 3.00
N LEU A 111 7.80 -6.66 3.45
CA LEU A 111 7.89 -7.82 2.56
C LEU A 111 6.50 -8.09 2.00
N VAL A 112 6.40 -8.23 0.68
CA VAL A 112 5.15 -8.56 0.01
C VAL A 112 5.15 -10.05 -0.28
N GLU A 113 4.28 -10.79 0.38
CA GLU A 113 4.10 -12.22 0.16
C GLU A 113 2.80 -12.47 -0.60
N ALA A 114 2.92 -12.97 -1.83
CA ALA A 114 1.75 -13.36 -2.63
C ALA A 114 0.97 -14.46 -1.90
N SER A 115 -0.31 -14.20 -1.63
CA SER A 115 -1.15 -15.06 -0.80
C SER A 115 -2.55 -15.15 -1.37
N THR A 116 -3.32 -16.13 -0.91
CA THR A 116 -4.74 -16.26 -1.26
C THR A 116 -5.55 -16.45 0.01
N GLY A 117 -6.60 -15.66 0.17
CA GLY A 117 -7.39 -15.68 1.39
C GLY A 117 -8.55 -14.71 1.40
N SER A 118 -9.13 -14.53 2.57
CA SER A 118 -10.18 -13.54 2.78
C SER A 118 -10.16 -12.98 4.20
N CYS A 119 -10.66 -11.75 4.35
CA CYS A 119 -11.08 -11.21 5.64
C CYS A 119 -12.57 -10.94 5.62
N ARG A 120 -13.25 -11.30 6.70
CA ARG A 120 -14.66 -11.05 6.96
C ARG A 120 -14.80 -10.20 8.20
N GLN A 121 -15.36 -9.01 8.04
CA GLN A 121 -15.73 -8.12 9.13
C GLN A 121 -17.24 -8.08 9.29
N VAL A 122 -17.72 -8.25 10.52
CA VAL A 122 -19.12 -8.05 10.89
C VAL A 122 -19.26 -6.70 11.60
N GLY A 123 -20.19 -5.88 11.13
CA GLY A 123 -20.45 -4.53 11.59
C GLY A 123 -20.35 -3.49 10.47
N SER A 124 -20.41 -2.21 10.82
CA SER A 124 -20.48 -1.11 9.87
C SER A 124 -19.48 0.00 10.21
N PHE A 125 -18.64 0.35 9.22
CA PHE A 125 -17.79 1.53 9.26
C PHE A 125 -18.58 2.84 9.33
N VAL A 126 -19.83 2.85 8.85
CA VAL A 126 -20.69 4.05 8.86
C VAL A 126 -21.16 4.34 10.28
N THR A 127 -21.65 3.32 10.99
CA THR A 127 -22.08 3.44 12.40
C THR A 127 -20.91 3.38 13.38
N ARG A 128 -19.69 3.11 12.89
CA ARG A 128 -18.46 2.94 13.67
C ARG A 128 -18.51 1.74 14.62
N GLN A 129 -19.39 0.77 14.37
CA GLN A 129 -19.54 -0.43 15.21
C GLN A 129 -19.03 -1.65 14.45
N VAL A 130 -17.97 -2.28 14.94
CA VAL A 130 -17.53 -3.62 14.51
C VAL A 130 -17.85 -4.60 15.63
N SER A 131 -18.29 -5.80 15.29
CA SER A 131 -18.43 -6.90 16.24
C SER A 131 -17.22 -7.82 16.20
N SER A 132 -16.81 -8.23 15.00
CA SER A 132 -15.69 -9.17 14.82
C SER A 132 -15.00 -8.98 13.47
N ILE A 133 -13.73 -9.37 13.41
CA ILE A 133 -12.95 -9.48 12.18
C ILE A 133 -12.27 -10.85 12.18
N THR A 134 -12.44 -11.60 11.10
CA THR A 134 -11.77 -12.89 10.90
C THR A 134 -11.05 -12.88 9.57
N CYS A 135 -9.75 -13.15 9.58
CA CYS A 135 -8.96 -13.29 8.36
C CYS A 135 -8.29 -14.65 8.31
N ALA A 136 -8.18 -15.20 7.10
CA ALA A 136 -7.39 -16.37 6.79
C ALA A 136 -6.75 -16.20 5.42
N ALA A 137 -5.44 -16.40 5.32
CA ALA A 137 -4.70 -16.38 4.07
C ALA A 137 -3.58 -17.43 4.09
N THR A 138 -3.19 -17.89 2.90
CA THR A 138 -2.09 -18.84 2.73
C THR A 138 -1.18 -18.37 1.61
N ASP A 139 0.14 -18.38 1.86
CA ASP A 139 1.13 -18.05 0.84
C ASP A 139 1.44 -19.25 -0.07
N ARG A 140 2.28 -19.03 -1.08
CA ARG A 140 2.71 -20.08 -2.03
C ARG A 140 3.52 -21.22 -1.38
N ASN A 141 4.08 -20.98 -0.20
CA ASN A 141 4.88 -21.95 0.54
C ASN A 141 4.04 -22.74 1.56
N GLY A 142 2.71 -22.53 1.59
CA GLY A 142 1.81 -23.17 2.54
C GLY A 142 1.83 -22.55 3.94
N LYS A 143 2.48 -21.40 4.14
CA LYS A 143 2.42 -20.67 5.41
C LYS A 143 1.05 -20.03 5.55
N THR A 144 0.45 -20.20 6.72
CA THR A 144 -0.88 -19.68 7.03
C THR A 144 -0.79 -18.39 7.84
N TYR A 145 -1.76 -17.51 7.62
CA TYR A 145 -1.92 -16.23 8.30
C TYR A 145 -3.36 -16.12 8.76
N GLU A 146 -3.56 -16.01 10.06
CA GLU A 146 -4.89 -16.04 10.66
C GLU A 146 -5.03 -14.91 11.68
N LEU A 147 -6.20 -14.28 11.67
CA LEU A 147 -6.61 -13.28 12.64
C LEU A 147 -8.03 -13.59 13.09
N ASN A 148 -8.26 -13.59 14.40
CA ASN A 148 -9.57 -13.53 15.00
C ASN A 148 -9.61 -12.39 16.02
N PHE A 149 -10.37 -11.35 15.70
CA PHE A 149 -10.56 -10.16 16.52
C PHE A 149 -12.01 -10.06 16.99
N GLN A 150 -12.17 -9.67 18.25
CA GLN A 150 -13.46 -9.42 18.90
C GLN A 150 -13.49 -7.99 19.44
N SER A 151 -14.53 -7.23 19.11
CA SER A 151 -14.72 -5.89 19.67
C SER A 151 -15.15 -5.95 21.14
N ASP A 152 -14.77 -4.92 21.89
CA ASP A 152 -15.27 -4.64 23.24
C ASP A 152 -16.63 -3.92 23.26
N GLY A 153 -17.21 -3.63 22.08
CA GLY A 153 -18.48 -2.92 21.92
C GLY A 153 -18.34 -1.39 21.82
N SER A 154 -17.14 -0.84 22.05
CA SER A 154 -16.87 0.58 21.90
C SER A 154 -16.77 0.97 20.43
N PRO A 155 -17.19 2.20 20.06
CA PRO A 155 -17.06 2.68 18.69
C PRO A 155 -15.60 2.72 18.23
N MET A 156 -15.36 2.28 16.99
CA MET A 156 -14.04 2.38 16.36
C MET A 156 -13.67 3.84 16.07
N THR A 157 -12.38 4.17 16.10
CA THR A 157 -11.90 5.51 15.73
C THR A 157 -11.73 5.59 14.21
N LEU A 158 -12.54 6.41 13.54
CA LEU A 158 -12.51 6.58 12.08
C LEU A 158 -11.90 7.94 11.69
N ARG A 159 -10.91 7.94 10.80
CA ARG A 159 -10.30 9.14 10.22
C ARG A 159 -10.30 9.07 8.70
N ARG A 160 -10.87 10.09 8.05
CA ARG A 160 -10.73 10.31 6.60
C ARG A 160 -9.57 11.25 6.35
N LEU A 161 -8.58 10.79 5.59
CA LEU A 161 -7.44 11.58 5.20
C LEU A 161 -7.74 12.22 3.85
N ARG A 162 -7.86 13.55 3.82
CA ARG A 162 -7.93 14.29 2.56
C ARG A 162 -6.50 14.47 2.06
N GLN A 163 -6.09 13.69 1.06
CA GLN A 163 -4.91 14.03 0.28
C GLN A 163 -5.34 14.61 -1.07
N SER A 164 -4.64 15.65 -1.51
CA SER A 164 -4.66 16.04 -2.92
C SER A 164 -4.31 14.82 -3.76
N SER A 165 -5.14 14.52 -4.76
CA SER A 165 -5.09 13.29 -5.56
C SER A 165 -3.65 12.84 -5.88
N LEU A 166 -3.24 11.72 -5.30
CA LEU A 166 -2.01 11.06 -5.69
C LEU A 166 -2.12 10.61 -7.16
N PRO A 167 -1.09 10.82 -8.00
CA PRO A 167 -1.09 10.23 -9.33
C PRO A 167 -1.12 8.70 -9.21
N SER A 168 -2.05 8.08 -9.92
CA SER A 168 -2.22 6.63 -10.02
C SER A 168 -0.92 5.94 -10.46
N GLU A 169 -0.76 4.65 -10.17
CA GLU A 169 0.41 3.88 -10.62
C GLU A 169 0.60 3.94 -12.14
N ARG A 170 -0.51 3.88 -12.90
CA ARG A 170 -0.50 4.12 -14.34
C ARG A 170 0.00 5.51 -14.72
N GLN A 171 -0.39 6.55 -13.99
CA GLN A 171 0.13 7.91 -14.22
C GLN A 171 1.60 8.03 -13.86
N ARG A 172 2.06 7.38 -12.79
CA ARG A 172 3.49 7.33 -12.42
C ARG A 172 4.30 6.57 -13.46
N ALA A 173 3.86 5.39 -13.87
CA ALA A 173 4.48 4.61 -14.93
C ALA A 173 4.54 5.40 -16.24
N ARG A 174 3.46 6.11 -16.60
CA ARG A 174 3.45 7.02 -17.76
C ARG A 174 4.42 8.19 -17.61
N GLN A 175 4.54 8.78 -16.42
CA GLN A 175 5.49 9.88 -16.16
C GLN A 175 6.93 9.40 -16.21
N VAL A 176 7.21 8.22 -15.66
CA VAL A 176 8.54 7.58 -15.73
C VAL A 176 8.88 7.25 -17.18
N ALA A 177 7.99 6.57 -17.91
CA ALA A 177 8.18 6.28 -19.33
C ALA A 177 8.35 7.56 -20.17
N GLN A 178 7.58 8.61 -19.89
CA GLN A 178 7.71 9.90 -20.58
C GLN A 178 9.06 10.58 -20.27
N LEU A 179 9.53 10.50 -19.03
CA LEU A 179 10.85 11.01 -18.64
C LEU A 179 11.96 10.23 -19.34
N GLU A 180 11.89 8.90 -19.35
CA GLU A 180 12.84 8.02 -20.04
C GLU A 180 12.90 8.32 -21.54
N CYS A 181 11.75 8.46 -22.21
CA CYS A 181 11.70 8.84 -23.62
C CYS A 181 12.29 10.23 -23.89
N ARG A 182 12.11 11.19 -22.97
CA ARG A 182 12.76 12.51 -23.06
C ARG A 182 14.28 12.41 -22.87
N LEU A 183 14.76 11.56 -21.98
CA LEU A 183 16.20 11.30 -21.81
C LEU A 183 16.80 10.64 -23.06
N LYS A 184 16.10 9.67 -23.66
CA LYS A 184 16.48 9.06 -24.94
C LYS A 184 16.54 10.11 -26.07
N ALA A 185 15.57 11.02 -26.15
CA ALA A 185 15.57 12.10 -27.14
C ALA A 185 16.80 13.02 -26.99
N ARG A 186 17.17 13.36 -25.75
CA ARG A 186 18.36 14.16 -25.45
C ARG A 186 19.65 13.41 -25.82
N ALA A 187 19.75 12.13 -25.48
CA ALA A 187 20.90 11.29 -25.84
C ALA A 187 21.07 11.18 -27.36
N ALA A 188 19.97 11.09 -28.09
CA ALA A 188 19.94 11.07 -29.56
C ALA A 188 20.08 12.46 -30.21
N LYS A 189 20.29 13.53 -29.41
CA LYS A 189 20.42 14.93 -29.89
C LYS A 189 19.27 15.37 -30.81
N VAL A 190 18.06 14.88 -30.54
CA VAL A 190 16.86 15.27 -31.29
C VAL A 190 16.62 16.75 -31.10
N LEU A 191 16.34 17.47 -32.20
CA LEU A 191 16.06 18.90 -32.15
C LEU A 191 14.80 19.17 -31.30
N PRO A 192 14.71 20.33 -30.62
CA PRO A 192 13.53 20.69 -29.82
C PRO A 192 12.21 20.61 -30.60
N ARG A 193 12.24 20.94 -31.90
CA ARG A 193 11.09 20.85 -32.80
C ARG A 193 10.57 19.42 -32.97
N ASP A 194 11.46 18.44 -32.95
CA ASP A 194 11.15 17.03 -33.27
C ASP A 194 11.01 16.15 -32.02
N THR A 195 11.34 16.71 -30.85
CA THR A 195 11.27 16.02 -29.55
C THR A 195 9.87 15.45 -29.26
N PRO A 196 8.75 16.16 -29.50
CA PRO A 196 7.42 15.61 -29.23
C PRO A 196 7.12 14.36 -30.07
N ALA A 197 7.45 14.39 -31.36
CA ALA A 197 7.23 13.27 -32.28
C ALA A 197 8.08 12.05 -31.86
N PHE A 198 9.33 12.29 -31.45
CA PHE A 198 10.19 11.24 -30.92
C PHE A 198 9.62 10.60 -29.65
N VAL A 199 9.16 11.40 -28.69
CA VAL A 199 8.59 10.90 -27.43
C VAL A 199 7.30 10.10 -27.67
N ILE A 200 6.43 10.55 -28.58
CA ILE A 200 5.21 9.81 -28.95
C ILE A 200 5.55 8.43 -29.50
N ARG A 201 6.53 8.33 -30.40
CA ARG A 201 6.96 7.03 -30.96
C ARG A 201 7.58 6.13 -29.90
N CYS A 202 8.47 6.67 -29.07
CA CYS A 202 9.12 5.94 -27.99
C CYS A 202 8.11 5.36 -26.98
N LEU A 203 7.05 6.10 -26.66
CA LEU A 203 5.98 5.61 -25.77
C LEU A 203 5.10 4.54 -26.44
N GLY A 204 4.98 4.52 -27.77
CA GLY A 204 4.19 3.53 -28.51
C GLY A 204 4.93 2.22 -28.81
N GLU A 205 6.26 2.18 -28.69
CA GLU A 205 7.07 0.98 -28.89
C GLU A 205 6.99 -0.02 -27.72
N ASP A 206 6.61 0.43 -26.51
CA ASP A 206 6.43 -0.43 -25.33
C ASP A 206 5.08 -1.17 -25.28
N ASP A 207 4.08 -0.74 -26.07
CA ASP A 207 2.75 -1.37 -26.13
C ASP A 207 2.67 -2.57 -27.12
N GLY A 208 3.78 -2.99 -27.74
CA GLY A 208 3.73 -3.96 -28.84
C GLY A 208 5.00 -4.78 -29.12
N LYS A 209 5.33 -5.74 -28.24
CA LYS A 209 6.09 -6.95 -28.63
C LYS A 209 5.61 -8.20 -27.86
N PRO A 210 4.89 -9.13 -28.50
CA PRO A 210 4.96 -10.53 -28.13
C PRO A 210 6.36 -11.06 -28.47
N SER A 211 6.95 -11.82 -27.55
CA SER A 211 8.15 -12.59 -27.78
C SER A 211 7.83 -13.78 -28.69
N ASP A 212 8.15 -13.68 -29.98
CA ASP A 212 8.26 -14.85 -30.86
C ASP A 212 9.70 -14.92 -31.38
N GLU A 213 10.53 -15.64 -30.64
CA GLU A 213 11.74 -16.25 -31.19
C GLU A 213 11.82 -17.69 -30.68
N GLN A 214 10.99 -18.54 -31.30
CA GLN A 214 11.17 -19.98 -31.33
C GLN A 214 10.60 -20.54 -32.64
N ARG A 215 11.34 -20.37 -33.73
CA ARG A 215 11.47 -21.41 -34.77
C ARG A 215 12.65 -21.17 -35.70
#